data_AF-A0A1X7J5Z2-F1
#
_entry.id   AF-A0A1X7J5Z2-F1
#
_cell.length_a   1.000
_cell.length_b   1.000
_cell.length_c   1.000
_cell.angle_alpha   90.00
_cell.angle_beta   90.00
_cell.angle_gamma   90.00
#
_symmetry.space_group_name_H-M   'P 1'
#
loop_
_entity.id
_entity.type
_entity.pdbx_description
1 polymer ?
#
loop_
_entity_poly.entity_id
_entity_poly.type
_entity_poly.pdbx_seq_one_letter_code
_entity_poly.pdbx_strand_id
1 'polypeptide(L)'
;MEVIAIQKSVLDGMKMELKALLELTENATRKYVPIFNKEKWLDNQEVCLMMGITKRTLQTYKDKGLLPYSKLNRKNYYKLSDVQALLGVGQPYNIKYNGFTDE
;
A
#
# COMPACT_ATOMS: atom_id res chain seq x y z
N MET A 1 10.30 38.05 21.95
CA MET A 1 10.64 36.63 21.70
C MET A 1 9.87 35.84 22.75
N GLU A 2 8.86 35.08 22.34
CA GLU A 2 8.12 34.24 23.28
C GLU A 2 8.91 32.96 23.54
N VAL A 3 9.02 32.58 24.82
CA VAL A 3 9.67 31.35 25.25
C VAL A 3 8.66 30.54 26.04
N ILE A 4 8.33 29.35 25.52
CA ILE A 4 7.49 28.37 26.20
C ILE A 4 8.42 27.32 26.80
N ALA A 5 8.37 27.14 28.11
CA ALA A 5 9.15 26.15 28.84
C ALA A 5 8.23 25.05 29.37
N ILE A 6 8.71 23.81 29.31
CA ILE A 6 8.02 22.62 29.81
C ILE A 6 8.94 21.92 30.79
N GLN A 7 8.37 21.38 31.87
CA GLN A 7 9.14 20.59 32.82
C GLN A 7 9.64 19.31 32.15
N LYS A 8 10.89 18.93 32.44
CA LYS A 8 11.49 17.70 31.91
C LYS A 8 10.65 16.45 32.20
N SER A 9 10.08 16.35 33.40
CA SER A 9 9.20 15.25 33.82
C SER A 9 7.97 15.10 32.91
N VAL A 10 7.37 16.21 32.50
CA VAL A 10 6.22 16.23 31.59
C VAL A 10 6.63 15.74 30.20
N LEU A 11 7.74 16.24 29.68
CA LEU A 11 8.28 15.79 28.40
C LEU A 11 8.63 14.29 28.41
N ASP A 12 9.22 13.82 29.50
CA ASP A 12 9.59 12.41 29.65
C ASP A 12 8.34 11.52 29.78
N GLY A 13 7.30 11.98 30.48
CA GLY A 13 6.00 11.31 30.52
C GLY A 13 5.37 11.16 29.13
N MET A 14 5.32 12.25 28.36
CA MET A 14 4.81 12.23 26.97
C MET A 14 5.61 11.25 26.08
N LYS A 15 6.93 11.20 26.23
CA LYS A 15 7.77 10.23 25.49
C LYS A 15 7.43 8.79 25.85
N MET A 16 7.14 8.50 27.12
CA MET A 16 6.79 7.15 27.56
C MET A 16 5.43 6.73 27.02
N GLU A 17 4.44 7.61 27.03
CA GLU A 17 3.13 7.36 26.41
C GLU A 17 3.26 7.13 24.90
N LEU A 18 4.07 7.93 24.21
CA LEU A 18 4.33 7.76 22.78
C LEU A 18 4.99 6.40 22.49
N LYS A 19 5.95 5.98 23.32
CA LYS A 19 6.57 4.65 23.19
C LYS A 19 5.57 3.52 23.39
N ALA A 20 4.71 3.63 24.40
CA ALA A 20 3.67 2.63 24.65
C ALA A 20 2.69 2.53 23.48
N LEU A 21 2.33 3.67 22.87
CA LEU A 21 1.47 3.72 21.69
C LEU A 21 2.15 3.08 20.46
N LEU A 22 3.45 3.33 20.25
CA LEU A 22 4.22 2.68 19.19
C LEU A 22 4.24 1.16 19.38
N GLU A 23 4.54 0.69 20.59
CA GLU A 23 4.59 -0.74 20.89
C GLU A 23 3.24 -1.44 20.72
N LEU A 24 2.14 -0.80 21.13
CA LEU A 24 0.79 -1.29 20.88
C LEU A 24 0.48 -1.39 19.38
N THR A 25 0.87 -0.37 18.62
CA THR A 25 0.64 -0.32 17.17
C THR A 25 1.45 -1.40 16.45
N GLU A 26 2.72 -1.57 16.80
CA GLU A 26 3.58 -2.63 16.25
C GLU A 26 3.02 -4.02 16.56
N ASN A 27 2.58 -4.26 17.79
CA ASN A 27 2.03 -5.55 18.17
C ASN A 27 0.70 -5.86 17.48
N ALA A 28 -0.16 -4.86 17.29
CA ALA A 28 -1.40 -4.99 16.54
C ALA A 28 -1.14 -5.27 15.05
N THR A 29 -0.14 -4.61 14.45
CA THR A 29 0.17 -4.73 13.01
C THR A 29 1.04 -5.94 12.68
N ARG A 30 1.83 -6.47 13.62
CA ARG A 30 2.80 -7.58 13.43
C ARG A 30 2.24 -8.78 12.69
N LYS A 31 0.98 -9.16 12.98
CA LYS A 31 0.32 -10.31 12.33
C LYS A 31 0.00 -10.06 10.86
N TYR A 32 -0.17 -8.80 10.47
CA TYR A 32 -0.54 -8.41 9.11
C TYR A 32 0.66 -8.04 8.25
N VAL A 33 1.80 -7.64 8.84
CA VAL A 33 3.03 -7.29 8.11
C VAL A 33 3.42 -8.37 7.06
N PRO A 34 3.43 -9.68 7.38
CA PRO A 34 3.76 -10.70 6.38
C PRO A 34 2.71 -10.83 5.28
N ILE A 35 1.45 -10.47 5.54
CA ILE A 35 0.36 -10.53 4.56
C ILE A 35 0.55 -9.41 3.53
N PHE A 36 0.86 -8.20 4.01
CA PHE A 36 1.13 -7.04 3.15
C PHE A 36 2.48 -7.15 2.40
N ASN A 37 3.49 -7.78 3.00
CA ASN A 37 4.80 -7.92 2.35
C ASN A 37 4.86 -9.00 1.26
N LYS A 38 3.93 -9.97 1.27
CA LYS A 38 3.94 -11.09 0.30
C LYS A 38 3.28 -10.76 -1.03
N GLU A 39 2.28 -9.88 -1.04
CA GLU A 39 1.50 -9.57 -2.23
C GLU A 39 1.25 -8.07 -2.33
N LYS A 40 1.72 -7.46 -3.42
CA LYS A 40 1.41 -6.06 -3.71
C LYS A 40 0.10 -6.01 -4.48
N TRP A 41 -0.85 -5.24 -3.95
CA TRP A 41 -2.12 -4.97 -4.62
C TRP A 41 -2.02 -3.69 -5.44
N LEU A 42 -2.46 -3.77 -6.69
CA LEU A 42 -2.47 -2.67 -7.65
C LEU A 42 -3.89 -2.17 -7.87
N ASP A 43 -4.06 -0.85 -7.99
CA ASP A 43 -5.32 -0.27 -8.43
C ASP A 43 -5.49 -0.30 -9.97
N ASN A 44 -6.63 0.15 -10.48
CA ASN A 44 -6.88 0.18 -11.92
C ASN A 44 -5.84 1.02 -12.68
N GLN A 45 -5.35 2.12 -12.10
CA GLN A 45 -4.41 3.02 -12.76
C GLN A 45 -3.03 2.38 -12.83
N GLU A 46 -2.55 1.80 -11.74
CA GLU A 46 -1.28 1.07 -11.69
C GLU A 46 -1.26 -0.09 -12.67
N VAL A 47 -2.35 -0.86 -12.77
CA VAL A 47 -2.46 -1.95 -13.75
C VAL A 47 -2.45 -1.42 -15.18
N CYS A 48 -3.20 -0.35 -15.47
CA CYS A 48 -3.21 0.25 -16.81
C CYS A 48 -1.82 0.73 -17.24
N LEU A 49 -1.09 1.38 -16.32
CA LEU A 49 0.28 1.84 -16.55
C LEU A 49 1.23 0.65 -16.78
N MET A 50 1.19 -0.33 -15.88
CA MET A 50 2.07 -1.50 -15.93
C MET A 50 1.88 -2.32 -17.21
N MET A 51 0.64 -2.49 -17.65
CA MET A 51 0.33 -3.27 -18.85
C MET A 51 0.31 -2.45 -20.14
N GLY A 52 0.41 -1.12 -20.05
CA GLY A 52 0.25 -0.22 -21.21
C GLY A 52 -1.15 -0.28 -21.84
N ILE A 53 -2.19 -0.57 -21.07
CA ILE A 53 -3.57 -0.73 -21.55
C ILE A 53 -4.48 0.41 -21.09
N THR A 54 -5.60 0.57 -21.78
CA THR A 54 -6.64 1.52 -21.36
C THR A 54 -7.58 0.91 -20.32
N LYS A 55 -8.28 1.77 -19.57
CA LYS A 55 -9.35 1.35 -18.64
C LYS A 55 -10.43 0.49 -19.32
N ARG A 56 -10.73 0.76 -20.59
CA ARG A 56 -11.69 -0.03 -21.39
C ARG A 56 -11.18 -1.43 -21.64
N THR A 57 -9.89 -1.58 -21.97
CA THR A 57 -9.25 -2.89 -22.14
C THR A 57 -9.22 -3.66 -20.81
N LEU A 58 -8.89 -2.98 -19.71
CA LEU A 58 -8.91 -3.58 -18.37
C LEU A 58 -10.32 -4.07 -18.00
N GLN A 59 -11.37 -3.33 -18.35
CA GLN A 59 -12.75 -3.77 -18.16
C GLN A 59 -13.06 -5.02 -18.99
N THR A 60 -12.65 -5.09 -20.26
CA THR A 60 -12.79 -6.30 -21.09
C THR A 60 -12.08 -7.51 -20.47
N TYR A 61 -10.91 -7.31 -19.85
CA TYR A 61 -10.17 -8.40 -19.18
C TYR A 61 -10.93 -8.93 -17.97
N LYS A 62 -11.62 -8.06 -17.22
CA LYS A 62 -12.50 -8.48 -16.13
C LYS A 62 -13.72 -9.23 -16.65
N ASP A 63 -14.39 -8.69 -17.67
CA ASP A 63 -15.62 -9.27 -18.23
C ASP A 63 -15.35 -10.67 -18.81
N LYS A 64 -14.15 -10.88 -19.37
CA LYS A 64 -13.68 -12.17 -19.87
C LYS A 64 -13.04 -13.08 -18.82
N GLY A 65 -12.86 -12.61 -17.58
CA GLY A 65 -12.20 -13.37 -16.51
C GLY A 65 -10.71 -13.64 -16.73
N LEU A 66 -10.03 -12.83 -17.56
CA LEU A 66 -8.61 -13.01 -17.89
C LEU A 66 -7.67 -12.53 -16.78
N LEU A 67 -8.09 -11.54 -15.99
CA LEU A 67 -7.31 -10.99 -14.88
C LEU A 67 -8.13 -11.09 -13.59
N PRO A 68 -7.70 -11.91 -12.62
CA PRO A 68 -8.34 -11.98 -11.30
C PRO A 68 -8.31 -10.62 -10.60
N TYR A 69 -9.40 -10.27 -9.94
CA TYR A 69 -9.51 -9.04 -9.18
C TYR A 69 -10.24 -9.26 -7.86
N SER A 70 -9.91 -8.43 -6.87
CA SER A 70 -10.63 -8.34 -5.61
C SER A 70 -11.31 -6.99 -5.52
N LYS A 71 -12.56 -6.98 -5.05
CA LYS A 71 -13.33 -5.76 -4.90
C LYS A 71 -13.34 -5.34 -3.44
N LEU A 72 -12.87 -4.13 -3.17
CA LEU A 72 -12.99 -3.50 -1.87
C LEU A 72 -13.82 -2.22 -2.05
N ASN A 73 -15.03 -2.23 -1.48
CA ASN A 73 -16.05 -1.21 -1.69
C ASN A 73 -16.36 -0.97 -3.19
N ARG A 74 -16.02 0.21 -3.70
CA ARG A 74 -16.25 0.63 -5.10
C ARG A 74 -15.00 0.51 -5.97
N LYS A 75 -13.85 0.11 -5.41
CA LYS A 75 -12.57 -0.02 -6.13
C LYS A 75 -12.23 -1.49 -6.35
N ASN A 76 -11.65 -1.77 -7.52
CA ASN A 76 -11.09 -3.09 -7.83
C ASN A 76 -9.58 -3.02 -7.66
N TYR A 77 -9.03 -4.09 -7.10
CA TYR A 77 -7.61 -4.30 -6.86
C TYR A 77 -7.17 -5.60 -7.51
N TYR A 78 -5.95 -5.61 -8.01
CA TYR A 78 -5.36 -6.74 -8.73
C TYR A 78 -4.05 -7.11 -8.05
N LYS A 79 -3.74 -8.40 -8.00
CA LYS A 79 -2.46 -8.86 -7.48
C LYS A 79 -1.37 -8.55 -8.49
N LEU A 80 -0.23 -8.05 -8.00
CA LEU A 80 0.95 -7.84 -8.83
C LEU A 80 1.39 -9.16 -9.47
N SER A 81 1.31 -10.27 -8.73
CA SER A 81 1.65 -11.61 -9.24
C SER A 81 0.86 -11.96 -10.50
N ASP A 82 -0.44 -11.69 -10.49
CA ASP A 82 -1.36 -12.08 -11.56
C ASP A 82 -1.17 -11.19 -12.80
N VAL A 83 -0.92 -9.90 -12.57
CA VAL A 83 -0.60 -8.95 -13.64
C VAL A 83 0.74 -9.30 -14.30
N GLN A 84 1.76 -9.65 -13.50
CA GLN A 84 3.06 -10.10 -14.00
C GLN A 84 2.98 -11.43 -14.74
N ALA A 85 2.21 -12.39 -14.23
CA ALA A 85 1.99 -13.67 -14.89
C ALA A 85 1.36 -13.48 -16.27
N LEU A 86 0.42 -12.56 -16.40
CA LEU A 86 -0.26 -12.26 -17.67
C LEU A 86 0.63 -11.48 -18.65
N LEU A 87 1.56 -10.67 -18.17
CA LEU A 87 2.56 -9.98 -19.01
C LEU A 87 3.68 -10.91 -19.50
N GLY A 88 3.80 -12.11 -18.93
CA GLY A 88 4.93 -13.00 -19.16
C GLY A 88 6.18 -12.51 -18.42
N VAL A 89 7.01 -13.46 -17.97
CA VAL A 89 8.15 -13.29 -17.04
C VAL A 89 9.33 -12.46 -17.63
N GLY A 90 9.10 -11.56 -18.59
CA GLY A 90 10.14 -11.00 -19.45
C GLY A 90 10.49 -9.52 -19.29
N GLN A 91 9.82 -8.71 -18.45
CA GLN A 91 10.15 -7.28 -18.36
C GLN A 91 10.28 -6.78 -16.91
N PRO A 92 11.47 -6.32 -16.49
CA PRO A 92 11.64 -5.64 -15.20
C PRO A 92 10.98 -4.26 -15.30
N TYR A 93 9.73 -4.17 -14.84
CA TYR A 93 9.05 -2.88 -14.76
C TYR A 93 9.61 -2.08 -13.57
N ASN A 94 10.25 -0.94 -13.87
CA ASN A 94 10.80 -0.04 -12.87
C ASN A 94 9.68 0.59 -12.05
N ILE A 95 9.58 0.23 -10.76
CA ILE A 95 8.66 0.89 -9.83
C ILE A 95 9.29 2.23 -9.45
N LYS A 96 8.93 3.31 -10.15
CA LYS A 96 9.01 4.64 -9.54
C LYS A 96 7.84 4.76 -8.57
N TYR A 97 8.10 4.44 -7.30
CA TYR A 97 7.19 4.75 -6.22
C TYR A 97 6.98 6.26 -6.17
N ASN A 98 5.79 6.74 -6.50
CA ASN A 98 5.29 7.98 -5.90
C ASN A 98 4.80 7.57 -4.51
N GLY A 99 5.69 7.73 -3.53
CA GLY A 99 5.34 7.60 -2.12
C GLY A 99 4.20 8.58 -1.81
N PHE A 100 3.03 8.03 -1.51
CA PHE A 100 2.21 8.61 -0.47
C PHE A 100 2.88 8.22 0.85
N THR A 101 3.58 9.17 1.45
CA THR A 101 3.73 9.24 2.90
C THR A 101 3.14 10.57 3.30
N ASP A 102 2.08 10.44 4.09
CA ASP A 102 1.31 11.48 4.76
C ASP A 102 2.22 12.57 5.36
N GLU A 103 1.90 13.82 5.05
CA GLU A 103 2.19 14.98 5.92
C GLU A 103 1.06 15.12 6.96
#